data_AF-A0A520BAE0-F1
#
_entry.id   AF-A0A520BAE0-F1
#
_cell.length_a   1.000
_cell.length_b   1.000
_cell.length_c   1.000
_cell.angle_alpha   90.00
_cell.angle_beta   90.00
_cell.angle_gamma   90.00
#
_symmetry.space_group_name_H-M   'P 1'
#
loop_
_entity.id
_entity.type
_entity.pdbx_description
1 polymer ?
#
loop_
_entity_poly.entity_id
_entity_poly.type
_entity_poly.pdbx_seq_one_letter_code
_entity_poly.pdbx_strand_id
1 'polypeptide(L)'
;LFENSFYDYYFDKDAKQNHLGLKWNGDGFKGTWSDGSGSKTFPVLLAEKYPEGSYQFTTGSYADSVKAFAGNDKSPHATIGFEYLKAVNNDDAGKWLDDQLKQISGIDKGTADRATGFKKIAGTYLEDYKKEIGAEKKSGPDRGYELWMNYSSNSQQSISYNQNGFVVIDFLTDAYTGGAHGNYGSTMFCLDVVNKKQMALSDIVKIDSNSLQGLLEKNLRKQYNIKPQDQISTVLFDNFLKPNNNFYFNKNGLAFMYNPYEVASYAQGQIVVFIPFSELKTYLIPDFAKRLGIS
;
A
#
# COMPACT_ATOMS: atom_id res chain seq x y z
N LEU A 1 -5.47 -18.99 -6.28
CA LEU A 1 -5.64 -17.53 -6.33
C LEU A 1 -5.62 -17.14 -7.80
N PHE A 2 -6.55 -16.31 -8.28
CA PHE A 2 -6.47 -15.66 -9.59
C PHE A 2 -6.20 -14.19 -9.32
N GLU A 3 -5.14 -13.63 -9.90
CA GLU A 3 -4.84 -12.20 -9.80
C GLU A 3 -5.25 -11.54 -11.11
N ASN A 4 -6.36 -10.80 -11.08
CA ASN A 4 -6.81 -10.01 -12.21
C ASN A 4 -6.25 -8.60 -12.04
N SER A 5 -5.35 -8.16 -12.92
CA SER A 5 -4.94 -6.75 -12.97
C SER A 5 -6.11 -5.93 -13.49
N PHE A 6 -6.84 -5.26 -12.59
CA PHE A 6 -7.94 -4.36 -12.95
C PHE A 6 -7.46 -3.18 -13.81
N TYR A 7 -6.17 -2.82 -13.70
CA TYR A 7 -5.56 -1.71 -14.42
C TYR A 7 -5.52 -1.92 -15.94
N ASP A 8 -5.26 -3.15 -16.39
CA ASP A 8 -5.02 -3.42 -17.81
C ASP A 8 -6.25 -3.08 -18.67
N TYR A 9 -7.45 -3.32 -18.16
CA TYR A 9 -8.71 -3.07 -18.88
C TYR A 9 -9.07 -1.59 -18.99
N TYR A 10 -8.66 -0.76 -18.02
CA TYR A 10 -9.01 0.66 -18.02
C TYR A 10 -8.26 1.42 -19.12
N PHE A 11 -7.04 0.99 -19.43
CA PHE A 11 -6.15 1.65 -20.40
C PHE A 11 -6.00 0.89 -21.72
N ASP A 12 -6.46 -0.36 -21.79
CA ASP A 12 -6.51 -1.16 -23.01
C ASP A 12 -7.79 -2.00 -23.05
N LYS A 13 -8.71 -1.63 -23.95
CA LYS A 13 -10.01 -2.30 -24.11
C LYS A 13 -9.90 -3.72 -24.67
N ASP A 14 -8.76 -4.05 -25.29
CA ASP A 14 -8.48 -5.37 -25.86
C ASP A 14 -7.54 -6.19 -24.96
N ALA A 15 -7.20 -5.68 -23.76
CA ALA A 15 -6.31 -6.35 -22.83
C ALA A 15 -6.85 -7.74 -22.44
N LYS A 16 -6.07 -8.76 -22.77
CA LYS A 16 -6.29 -10.12 -22.26
C LYS A 16 -5.47 -10.30 -21.00
N GLN A 17 -6.14 -10.53 -19.88
CA GLN A 17 -5.48 -10.67 -18.58
C GLN A 17 -4.65 -11.94 -18.50
N ASN A 18 -3.42 -11.80 -18.00
CA ASN A 18 -2.62 -12.96 -17.64
C ASN A 18 -3.30 -13.73 -16.50
N HIS A 19 -3.14 -15.05 -16.49
CA HIS A 19 -3.70 -15.90 -15.45
C HIS A 19 -2.59 -16.50 -14.60
N LEU A 20 -2.70 -16.32 -13.29
CA LEU A 20 -1.86 -16.99 -12.31
C LEU A 20 -2.72 -18.01 -11.58
N GLY A 21 -2.41 -19.30 -11.72
CA GLY A 21 -3.14 -20.41 -11.10
C GLY A 21 -2.29 -21.09 -10.05
N LEU A 22 -2.51 -20.77 -8.77
CA LEU A 22 -1.69 -21.23 -7.65
C LEU A 22 -2.45 -22.15 -6.70
N LYS A 23 -1.77 -23.22 -6.26
CA LYS A 23 -2.24 -24.15 -5.23
C LYS A 23 -1.24 -24.18 -4.06
N TRP A 24 -1.77 -24.08 -2.85
CA TRP A 24 -1.00 -24.27 -1.61
C TRP A 24 -0.51 -25.72 -1.52
N ASN A 25 0.77 -25.91 -1.23
CA ASN A 25 1.41 -27.24 -1.12
C ASN A 25 2.00 -27.55 0.26
N GLY A 26 1.80 -26.67 1.25
CA GLY A 26 2.25 -26.86 2.64
C GLY A 26 3.43 -25.97 3.04
N ASP A 27 4.30 -25.60 2.10
CA ASP A 27 5.48 -24.75 2.31
C ASP A 27 5.53 -23.55 1.33
N GLY A 28 4.48 -23.37 0.55
CA GLY A 28 4.35 -22.29 -0.42
C GLY A 28 3.18 -22.51 -1.39
N PHE A 29 3.31 -21.93 -2.58
CA PHE A 29 2.37 -22.12 -3.66
C PHE A 29 3.06 -22.64 -4.92
N LYS A 30 2.50 -23.68 -5.52
CA LYS A 30 2.93 -24.19 -6.82
C LYS A 30 1.82 -24.00 -7.82
N GLY A 31 2.18 -23.66 -9.05
CA GLY A 31 1.19 -23.37 -10.07
C GLY A 31 1.77 -23.04 -11.43
N THR A 32 0.97 -22.32 -12.20
CA THR A 32 1.33 -21.87 -13.55
C THR A 32 0.91 -20.43 -13.73
N TRP A 33 1.76 -19.65 -14.38
CA TRP A 33 1.38 -18.40 -15.02
C TRP A 33 1.11 -18.69 -16.49
N SER A 34 0.05 -18.13 -17.05
CA SER A 34 -0.18 -18.09 -18.49
C SER A 34 -0.45 -16.67 -18.95
N ASP A 35 0.01 -16.33 -20.15
CA ASP A 35 -0.33 -15.03 -20.74
C ASP A 35 -1.84 -14.98 -21.07
N GLY A 36 -2.39 -13.78 -21.23
CA GLY A 36 -3.83 -13.65 -21.49
C GLY A 36 -4.31 -14.22 -22.82
N SER A 37 -3.40 -14.51 -23.75
CA SER A 37 -3.73 -15.24 -24.97
C SER A 37 -3.75 -16.77 -24.79
N GLY A 38 -3.18 -17.28 -23.68
CA GLY A 38 -2.96 -18.70 -23.43
C GLY A 38 -1.82 -19.32 -24.26
N SER A 39 -1.08 -18.51 -25.04
CA SER A 39 0.00 -18.97 -25.91
C SER A 39 1.30 -19.29 -25.16
N LYS A 40 1.52 -18.67 -24.00
CA LYS A 40 2.71 -18.86 -23.16
C LYS A 40 2.27 -19.31 -21.79
N THR A 41 2.92 -20.36 -21.28
CA THR A 41 2.71 -20.86 -19.92
C THR A 41 4.05 -21.15 -19.27
N PHE A 42 4.23 -20.72 -18.02
CA PHE A 42 5.43 -20.95 -17.23
C PHE A 42 5.04 -21.59 -15.89
N PRO A 43 5.80 -22.60 -15.40
CA PRO A 43 5.62 -23.08 -14.05
C PRO A 43 6.02 -21.99 -13.04
N VAL A 44 5.23 -21.87 -11.98
CA VAL A 44 5.46 -20.92 -10.89
C VAL A 44 5.61 -21.69 -9.58
N LEU A 45 6.63 -21.31 -8.81
CA LEU A 45 6.81 -21.71 -7.43
C LEU A 45 7.02 -20.46 -6.59
N LEU A 46 6.07 -20.17 -5.70
CA LEU A 46 6.20 -19.17 -4.66
C LEU A 46 6.58 -19.88 -3.38
N ALA A 47 7.86 -19.87 -3.06
CA ALA A 47 8.39 -20.39 -1.80
C ALA A 47 8.95 -19.23 -0.99
N GLU A 48 8.68 -19.23 0.30
CA GLU A 48 9.22 -18.25 1.22
C GLU A 48 10.74 -18.45 1.36
N LYS A 49 11.50 -17.37 1.14
CA LYS A 49 12.96 -17.39 1.21
C LYS A 49 13.47 -16.12 1.86
N TYR A 50 14.55 -16.28 2.60
CA TYR A 50 15.24 -15.20 3.30
C TYR A 50 16.69 -15.11 2.81
N PRO A 51 16.95 -14.50 1.64
CA PRO A 51 18.31 -14.25 1.18
C PRO A 51 19.08 -13.35 2.14
N GLU A 52 20.41 -13.29 2.01
CA GLU A 52 21.22 -12.42 2.85
C GLU A 52 20.73 -10.96 2.83
N GLY A 53 20.68 -10.34 4.00
CA GLY A 53 20.12 -9.00 4.17
C GLY A 53 18.59 -8.92 4.13
N SER A 54 17.87 -10.04 4.18
CA SER A 54 16.42 -10.04 4.42
C SER A 54 16.09 -10.30 5.89
N TYR A 55 14.88 -9.91 6.28
CA TYR A 55 14.37 -10.03 7.64
C TYR A 55 13.16 -10.96 7.67
N GLN A 56 13.02 -11.75 8.74
CA GLN A 56 11.87 -12.63 8.96
C GLN A 56 10.74 -11.89 9.68
N PHE A 57 9.51 -12.22 9.29
CA PHE A 57 8.31 -11.60 9.86
C PHE A 57 7.30 -12.64 10.30
N THR A 58 6.52 -12.31 11.33
CA THR A 58 5.22 -12.93 11.58
C THR A 58 4.13 -11.90 11.36
N THR A 59 2.93 -12.36 11.05
CA THR A 59 1.74 -11.50 10.96
C THR A 59 0.92 -11.61 12.23
N GLY A 60 0.12 -10.59 12.50
CA GLY A 60 -0.95 -10.63 13.48
C GLY A 60 -2.12 -9.78 13.04
N SER A 61 -3.26 -9.99 13.69
CA SER A 61 -4.43 -9.14 13.50
C SER A 61 -5.02 -8.71 14.83
N TYR A 62 -5.69 -7.56 14.82
CA TYR A 62 -6.57 -7.08 15.88
C TYR A 62 -7.84 -6.56 15.22
N ALA A 63 -9.00 -6.87 15.78
CA ALA A 63 -10.25 -6.29 15.34
C ALA A 63 -11.16 -6.04 16.54
N ASP A 64 -11.96 -4.97 16.44
CA ASP A 64 -13.01 -4.65 17.42
C ASP A 64 -14.22 -4.05 16.71
N SER A 65 -15.36 -4.01 17.38
CA SER A 65 -16.59 -3.48 16.83
C SER A 65 -17.53 -2.97 17.92
N VAL A 66 -18.44 -2.07 17.54
CA VAL A 66 -19.47 -1.62 18.47
C VAL A 66 -20.77 -1.30 17.75
N LYS A 67 -21.89 -1.68 18.36
CA LYS A 67 -23.21 -1.14 17.99
C LYS A 67 -23.36 0.27 18.55
N ALA A 68 -23.95 1.17 17.78
CA ALA A 68 -24.28 2.52 18.24
C ALA A 68 -25.30 2.51 19.40
N PHE A 69 -26.32 1.66 19.32
CA PHE A 69 -27.39 1.53 20.32
C PHE A 69 -27.51 0.09 20.84
N ALA A 70 -27.30 -0.09 22.15
CA ALA A 70 -27.42 -1.39 22.80
C ALA A 70 -28.86 -1.92 22.75
N GLY A 71 -29.01 -3.24 22.63
CA GLY A 71 -30.33 -3.91 22.64
C GLY A 71 -31.16 -3.78 21.35
N ASN A 72 -30.62 -3.14 20.30
CA ASN A 72 -31.24 -3.09 18.97
C ASN A 72 -30.48 -3.98 17.98
N ASP A 73 -31.15 -4.98 17.43
CA ASP A 73 -30.56 -5.92 16.45
C ASP A 73 -30.24 -5.27 15.11
N LYS A 74 -30.94 -4.19 14.77
CA LYS A 74 -30.71 -3.39 13.56
C LYS A 74 -29.93 -2.11 13.83
N SER A 75 -29.31 -1.98 15.00
CA SER A 75 -28.46 -0.82 15.29
C SER A 75 -27.35 -0.72 14.25
N PRO A 76 -27.06 0.49 13.73
CA PRO A 76 -25.82 0.70 13.00
C PRO A 76 -24.63 0.35 13.89
N HIS A 77 -23.52 -0.04 13.27
CA HIS A 77 -22.31 -0.45 13.96
C HIS A 77 -21.06 0.09 13.29
N ALA A 78 -19.97 0.18 14.06
CA ALA A 78 -18.65 0.43 13.54
C ALA A 78 -17.76 -0.79 13.74
N THR A 79 -16.86 -1.04 12.78
CA THR A 79 -15.79 -2.04 12.89
C THR A 79 -14.44 -1.37 12.69
N ILE A 80 -13.42 -1.84 13.40
CA ILE A 80 -12.05 -1.44 13.18
C ILE A 80 -11.12 -2.64 13.16
N GLY A 81 -10.19 -2.68 12.20
CA GLY A 81 -9.28 -3.80 11.99
C GLY A 81 -7.84 -3.35 11.71
N PHE A 82 -6.87 -4.13 12.18
CA PHE A 82 -5.45 -3.95 11.89
C PHE A 82 -4.84 -5.29 11.53
N GLU A 83 -4.24 -5.40 10.35
CA GLU A 83 -3.36 -6.48 9.94
C GLU A 83 -1.93 -5.95 9.92
N TYR A 84 -1.05 -6.55 10.71
CA TYR A 84 0.26 -5.96 10.97
C TYR A 84 1.39 -6.98 10.95
N LEU A 85 2.59 -6.48 10.70
CA LEU A 85 3.82 -7.27 10.70
C LEU A 85 4.53 -7.15 12.05
N LYS A 86 5.23 -8.22 12.44
CA LYS A 86 6.18 -8.25 13.56
C LYS A 86 7.52 -8.76 13.04
N ALA A 87 8.60 -8.05 13.32
CA ALA A 87 9.93 -8.57 13.00
C ALA A 87 10.27 -9.70 13.98
N VAL A 88 10.82 -10.81 13.48
CA VAL A 88 11.15 -11.99 14.31
C VAL A 88 12.50 -11.79 15.01
N ASN A 89 13.44 -11.14 14.34
CA ASN A 89 14.79 -10.95 14.87
C ASN A 89 14.78 -10.01 16.08
N ASN A 90 15.43 -10.43 17.16
CA ASN A 90 15.55 -9.65 18.40
C ASN A 90 16.97 -9.07 18.59
N ASP A 91 17.76 -8.97 17.52
CA ASP A 91 18.98 -8.16 17.54
C ASP A 91 18.64 -6.66 17.52
N ASP A 92 19.65 -5.81 17.61
CA ASP A 92 19.48 -4.37 17.69
C ASP A 92 18.79 -3.78 16.43
N ALA A 93 19.05 -4.35 15.25
CA ALA A 93 18.41 -3.96 14.00
C ALA A 93 16.95 -4.43 13.90
N GLY A 94 16.68 -5.67 14.32
CA GLY A 94 15.34 -6.27 14.35
C GLY A 94 14.41 -5.59 15.37
N LYS A 95 14.93 -5.20 16.54
CA LYS A 95 14.19 -4.36 17.50
C LYS A 95 13.82 -3.00 16.90
N TRP A 96 14.78 -2.34 16.25
CA TRP A 96 14.51 -1.06 15.58
C TRP A 96 13.44 -1.22 14.49
N LEU A 97 13.54 -2.26 13.67
CA LEU A 97 12.54 -2.56 12.65
C LEU A 97 11.16 -2.81 13.26
N ASP A 98 11.05 -3.62 14.31
CA ASP A 98 9.79 -3.87 14.99
C ASP A 98 9.17 -2.58 15.57
N ASP A 99 10.01 -1.69 16.11
CA ASP A 99 9.61 -0.37 16.59
C ASP A 99 9.09 0.53 15.46
N GLN A 100 9.67 0.46 14.26
CA GLN A 100 9.15 1.16 13.08
C GLN A 100 7.78 0.59 12.67
N LEU A 101 7.61 -0.73 12.62
CA LEU A 101 6.32 -1.35 12.26
C LEU A 101 5.19 -0.95 13.22
N LYS A 102 5.49 -0.84 14.53
CA LYS A 102 4.55 -0.30 15.53
C LYS A 102 4.20 1.16 15.24
N GLN A 103 5.19 2.01 15.02
CA GLN A 103 4.98 3.44 14.72
C GLN A 103 4.17 3.66 13.44
N ILE A 104 4.44 2.89 12.37
CA ILE A 104 3.66 2.91 11.12
C ILE A 104 2.19 2.60 11.40
N SER A 105 1.91 1.69 12.33
CA SER A 105 0.54 1.34 12.75
C SER A 105 -0.11 2.37 13.68
N GLY A 106 0.53 3.52 13.94
CA GLY A 106 0.04 4.54 14.86
C GLY A 106 0.25 4.24 16.35
N ILE A 107 1.07 3.25 16.69
CA ILE A 107 1.34 2.87 18.08
C ILE A 107 2.45 3.76 18.66
N ASP A 108 2.10 4.54 19.69
CA ASP A 108 3.00 5.50 20.37
C ASP A 108 4.27 4.83 20.92
N LYS A 109 5.40 5.54 20.82
CA LYS A 109 6.65 5.15 21.50
C LYS A 109 6.40 5.01 23.01
N GLY A 110 6.79 3.88 23.59
CA GLY A 110 6.60 3.60 25.02
C GLY A 110 5.36 2.75 25.34
N THR A 111 4.46 2.54 24.38
CA THR A 111 3.49 1.43 24.49
C THR A 111 4.17 0.15 24.01
N ALA A 112 4.67 -0.64 24.96
CA ALA A 112 5.55 -1.76 24.64
C ALA A 112 4.85 -2.93 23.92
N ASP A 113 3.52 -3.02 23.98
CA ASP A 113 2.73 -4.11 23.40
C ASP A 113 1.68 -3.62 22.38
N ARG A 114 1.61 -4.34 21.25
CA ARG A 114 0.70 -4.03 20.13
C ARG A 114 -0.76 -4.17 20.50
N ALA A 115 -1.14 -5.17 21.29
CA ALA A 115 -2.53 -5.38 21.66
C ALA A 115 -3.04 -4.20 22.50
N THR A 116 -2.21 -3.69 23.41
CA THR A 116 -2.52 -2.48 24.19
C THR A 116 -2.66 -1.25 23.29
N GLY A 117 -1.73 -1.05 22.36
CA GLY A 117 -1.76 0.07 21.41
C GLY A 117 -3.01 0.05 20.52
N PHE A 118 -3.28 -1.08 19.86
CA PHE A 118 -4.47 -1.23 19.01
C PHE A 118 -5.78 -1.10 19.79
N LYS A 119 -5.84 -1.64 21.01
CA LYS A 119 -7.03 -1.47 21.87
C LYS A 119 -7.28 0.00 22.22
N LYS A 120 -6.23 0.80 22.45
CA LYS A 120 -6.36 2.25 22.68
C LYS A 120 -6.91 2.94 21.43
N ILE A 121 -6.33 2.66 20.26
CA ILE A 121 -6.76 3.26 18.97
C ILE A 121 -8.21 2.89 18.67
N ALA A 122 -8.56 1.61 18.77
CA ALA A 122 -9.91 1.10 18.55
C ALA A 122 -10.91 1.68 19.55
N GLY A 123 -10.54 1.76 20.83
CA GLY A 123 -11.38 2.38 21.86
C GLY A 123 -11.76 3.80 21.51
N THR A 124 -10.79 4.65 21.15
CA THR A 124 -11.05 6.04 20.74
C THR A 124 -11.98 6.10 19.52
N TYR A 125 -11.69 5.33 18.46
CA TYR A 125 -12.51 5.31 17.24
C TYR A 125 -13.97 4.90 17.52
N LEU A 126 -14.17 3.82 18.29
CA LEU A 126 -15.50 3.29 18.59
C LEU A 126 -16.28 4.21 19.54
N GLU A 127 -15.60 4.91 20.45
CA GLU A 127 -16.21 5.94 21.29
C GLU A 127 -16.66 7.16 20.49
N ASP A 128 -15.82 7.64 19.58
CA ASP A 128 -16.14 8.81 18.74
C ASP A 128 -17.27 8.50 17.77
N TYR A 129 -17.28 7.31 17.16
CA TYR A 129 -18.42 6.80 16.40
C TYR A 129 -19.73 6.86 17.20
N LYS A 130 -19.73 6.36 18.45
CA LYS A 130 -20.94 6.40 19.29
C LYS A 130 -21.41 7.83 19.58
N LYS A 131 -20.47 8.76 19.82
CA LYS A 131 -20.81 10.18 20.06
C LYS A 131 -21.44 10.79 18.83
N GLU A 132 -20.87 10.55 17.66
CA GLU A 132 -21.36 11.03 16.36
C GLU A 132 -22.77 10.52 16.07
N ILE A 133 -22.97 9.20 16.08
CA ILE A 133 -24.29 8.59 15.78
C ILE A 133 -25.33 8.95 16.85
N GLY A 134 -24.90 9.10 18.11
CA GLY A 134 -25.76 9.56 19.19
C GLY A 134 -26.22 11.01 19.03
N ALA A 135 -25.39 11.87 18.42
CA ALA A 135 -25.76 13.25 18.08
C ALA A 135 -26.70 13.29 16.87
N GLU A 136 -26.37 12.56 15.80
CA GLU A 136 -27.19 12.45 14.60
C GLU A 136 -28.59 11.92 14.89
N LYS A 137 -28.76 11.01 15.86
CA LYS A 137 -30.09 10.56 16.30
C LYS A 137 -31.00 11.67 16.83
N LYS A 138 -30.44 12.76 17.35
CA LYS A 138 -31.22 13.86 17.94
C LYS A 138 -31.61 14.91 16.90
N SER A 139 -30.82 15.07 15.85
CA SER A 139 -30.92 16.17 14.88
C SER A 139 -31.07 15.75 13.42
N GLY A 140 -30.92 14.45 13.14
CA GLY A 140 -30.90 13.89 11.80
C GLY A 140 -32.29 13.83 11.13
N PRO A 141 -32.33 13.74 9.80
CA PRO A 141 -33.58 13.64 9.05
C PRO A 141 -34.28 12.30 9.32
N ASP A 142 -35.60 12.35 9.52
CA ASP A 142 -36.46 11.18 9.74
C ASP A 142 -36.72 10.42 8.42
N ARG A 143 -35.65 9.85 7.83
CA ARG A 143 -35.66 9.14 6.53
C ARG A 143 -34.82 7.85 6.54
N GLY A 144 -34.76 7.14 7.67
CA GLY A 144 -34.02 5.87 7.76
C GLY A 144 -32.50 6.07 7.74
N TYR A 145 -32.02 7.16 8.34
CA TYR A 145 -30.62 7.56 8.27
C TYR A 145 -29.66 6.54 8.92
N GLU A 146 -30.18 5.71 9.82
CA GLU A 146 -29.43 4.66 10.51
C GLU A 146 -28.88 3.59 9.54
N LEU A 147 -29.44 3.46 8.33
CA LEU A 147 -29.03 2.45 7.34
C LEU A 147 -27.66 2.71 6.68
N TRP A 148 -27.20 3.96 6.66
CA TRP A 148 -25.91 4.36 6.05
C TRP A 148 -24.83 4.69 7.09
N MET A 149 -25.10 4.39 8.37
CA MET A 149 -24.22 4.70 9.51
C MET A 149 -23.42 3.48 9.98
N ASN A 150 -23.25 2.48 9.11
CA ASN A 150 -22.31 1.39 9.36
C ASN A 150 -20.91 1.85 8.96
N TYR A 151 -19.99 2.00 9.90
CA TYR A 151 -18.66 2.52 9.63
C TYR A 151 -17.62 1.40 9.66
N SER A 152 -16.56 1.53 8.88
CA SER A 152 -15.37 0.67 8.94
C SER A 152 -14.10 1.51 8.90
N SER A 153 -13.05 1.02 9.55
CA SER A 153 -11.70 1.57 9.46
C SER A 153 -10.72 0.41 9.53
N ASN A 154 -9.94 0.17 8.50
CA ASN A 154 -8.99 -0.92 8.47
C ASN A 154 -7.61 -0.44 8.03
N SER A 155 -6.59 -1.13 8.49
CA SER A 155 -5.24 -0.98 7.96
C SER A 155 -4.51 -2.29 7.82
N GLN A 156 -3.59 -2.34 6.86
CA GLN A 156 -2.79 -3.51 6.53
C GLN A 156 -1.34 -3.11 6.24
N GLN A 157 -0.40 -3.87 6.80
CA GLN A 157 1.01 -3.82 6.43
C GLN A 157 1.37 -4.98 5.49
N SER A 158 1.95 -4.65 4.34
CA SER A 158 2.48 -5.61 3.37
C SER A 158 3.94 -5.32 3.05
N ILE A 159 4.70 -6.36 2.68
CA ILE A 159 6.12 -6.24 2.34
C ILE A 159 6.25 -6.11 0.81
N SER A 160 6.68 -4.95 0.33
CA SER A 160 6.93 -4.72 -1.11
C SER A 160 8.35 -5.07 -1.53
N TYR A 161 9.31 -5.03 -0.59
CA TYR A 161 10.71 -5.42 -0.81
C TYR A 161 11.40 -5.78 0.51
N ASN A 162 12.26 -6.81 0.52
CA ASN A 162 12.94 -7.30 1.73
C ASN A 162 14.26 -8.00 1.37
N GLN A 163 15.26 -7.21 0.95
CA GLN A 163 16.59 -7.70 0.56
C GLN A 163 17.64 -6.60 0.75
N ASN A 164 18.93 -6.98 0.74
CA ASN A 164 20.06 -6.05 0.82
C ASN A 164 20.03 -5.15 2.07
N GLY A 165 19.40 -5.59 3.16
CA GLY A 165 19.22 -4.85 4.41
C GLY A 165 18.17 -3.74 4.32
N PHE A 166 17.38 -3.71 3.24
CA PHE A 166 16.24 -2.81 3.08
C PHE A 166 14.94 -3.57 3.28
N VAL A 167 13.98 -2.92 3.95
CA VAL A 167 12.59 -3.37 4.06
C VAL A 167 11.71 -2.24 3.56
N VAL A 168 10.85 -2.54 2.58
CA VAL A 168 9.87 -1.60 2.07
C VAL A 168 8.48 -2.10 2.47
N ILE A 169 7.76 -1.28 3.21
CA ILE A 169 6.40 -1.57 3.68
C ILE A 169 5.40 -0.74 2.89
N ASP A 170 4.37 -1.39 2.38
CA ASP A 170 3.12 -0.78 1.97
C ASP A 170 2.18 -0.77 3.17
N PHE A 171 1.80 0.42 3.63
CA PHE A 171 0.78 0.59 4.66
C PHE A 171 -0.51 1.09 4.02
N LEU A 172 -1.41 0.15 3.74
CA LEU A 172 -2.73 0.40 3.21
C LEU A 172 -3.68 0.75 4.35
N THR A 173 -4.48 1.78 4.15
CA THR A 173 -5.61 2.13 5.01
C THR A 173 -6.87 2.25 4.17
N ASP A 174 -7.99 1.80 4.69
CA ASP A 174 -9.31 2.03 4.12
C ASP A 174 -10.30 2.42 5.22
N ALA A 175 -11.25 3.27 4.88
CA ALA A 175 -12.31 3.66 5.79
C ALA A 175 -13.61 3.89 5.03
N TYR A 176 -14.72 3.49 5.65
CA TYR A 176 -16.05 3.87 5.23
C TYR A 176 -16.75 4.54 6.41
N THR A 177 -17.22 5.77 6.20
CA THR A 177 -17.89 6.56 7.24
C THR A 177 -19.25 7.02 6.72
N GLY A 178 -19.96 6.13 6.02
CA GLY A 178 -21.21 6.45 5.33
C GLY A 178 -21.00 7.12 3.96
N GLY A 179 -22.10 7.33 3.23
CA GLY A 179 -22.08 7.92 1.88
C GLY A 179 -21.95 6.89 0.76
N ALA A 180 -21.54 7.35 -0.43
CA ALA A 180 -21.58 6.55 -1.66
C ALA A 180 -20.55 5.41 -1.72
N HIS A 181 -19.35 5.62 -1.15
CA HIS A 181 -18.26 4.65 -1.13
C HIS A 181 -17.27 4.98 0.01
N GLY A 182 -16.38 4.03 0.32
CA GLY A 182 -15.26 4.26 1.23
C GLY A 182 -14.11 5.02 0.57
N ASN A 183 -13.11 5.38 1.35
CA ASN A 183 -11.84 5.91 0.85
C ASN A 183 -10.71 4.95 1.23
N TYR A 184 -9.65 4.92 0.44
CA TYR A 184 -8.48 4.12 0.73
C TYR A 184 -7.22 4.79 0.22
N GLY A 185 -6.07 4.41 0.78
CA GLY A 185 -4.77 4.86 0.32
C GLY A 185 -3.63 4.12 0.98
N SER A 186 -2.52 4.05 0.27
CA SER A 186 -1.28 3.43 0.70
C SER A 186 -0.23 4.50 1.00
N THR A 187 0.51 4.30 2.07
CA THR A 187 1.73 5.03 2.39
C THR A 187 2.92 4.08 2.36
N MET A 188 3.92 4.42 1.57
CA MET A 188 5.12 3.62 1.38
C MET A 188 6.22 4.03 2.38
N PHE A 189 6.77 3.05 3.08
CA PHE A 189 7.88 3.23 4.01
C PHE A 189 9.10 2.46 3.54
N CYS A 190 10.12 3.17 3.08
CA CYS A 190 11.42 2.59 2.74
C CYS A 190 12.33 2.63 3.97
N LEU A 191 12.65 1.46 4.53
CA LEU A 191 13.46 1.33 5.74
C LEU A 191 14.83 0.74 5.39
N ASP A 192 15.89 1.49 5.69
CA ASP A 192 17.25 0.98 5.75
C ASP A 192 17.49 0.43 7.16
N VAL A 193 17.33 -0.88 7.31
CA VAL A 193 17.37 -1.54 8.62
C VAL A 193 18.79 -1.63 9.16
N VAL A 194 19.79 -1.72 8.28
CA VAL A 194 21.21 -1.72 8.65
C VAL A 194 21.60 -0.38 9.26
N ASN A 195 21.18 0.72 8.64
CA ASN A 195 21.49 2.08 9.12
C ASN A 195 20.42 2.66 10.05
N LYS A 196 19.38 1.89 10.39
CA LYS A 196 18.25 2.29 11.25
C LYS A 196 17.62 3.61 10.82
N LYS A 197 17.36 3.75 9.52
CA LYS A 197 16.90 4.98 8.90
C LYS A 197 15.66 4.73 8.04
N GLN A 198 14.62 5.54 8.21
CA GLN A 198 13.61 5.69 7.17
C GLN A 198 14.20 6.55 6.05
N MET A 199 14.25 6.00 4.84
CA MET A 199 14.86 6.63 3.68
C MET A 199 14.02 7.81 3.18
N ALA A 200 14.71 8.87 2.78
CA ALA A 200 14.16 9.94 1.96
C ALA A 200 14.53 9.72 0.49
N LEU A 201 13.82 10.39 -0.42
CA LEU A 201 14.11 10.28 -1.86
C LEU A 201 15.56 10.66 -2.19
N SER A 202 16.10 11.65 -1.47
CA SER A 202 17.50 12.11 -1.59
C SER A 202 18.55 11.06 -1.20
N ASP A 203 18.16 10.00 -0.50
CA ASP A 203 19.05 8.86 -0.20
C ASP A 203 19.17 7.88 -1.38
N ILE A 204 18.28 7.99 -2.37
CA ILE A 204 18.17 7.09 -3.52
C ILE A 204 18.67 7.78 -4.79
N VAL A 205 18.18 9.00 -5.04
CA VAL A 205 18.49 9.79 -6.24
C VAL A 205 18.82 11.24 -5.90
N LYS A 206 19.79 11.80 -6.63
CA LYS A 206 20.10 13.24 -6.67
C LYS A 206 19.68 13.80 -8.02
N ILE A 207 18.43 14.23 -8.11
CA ILE A 207 17.78 14.76 -9.31
C ILE A 207 16.93 15.97 -8.94
N ASP A 208 16.86 16.97 -9.80
CA ASP A 208 15.94 18.10 -9.60
C ASP A 208 14.50 17.70 -9.93
N SER A 209 13.53 18.42 -9.36
CA SER A 209 12.12 18.09 -9.50
C SER A 209 11.62 18.11 -10.95
N ASN A 210 12.18 18.96 -11.82
CA ASN A 210 11.72 19.07 -13.21
C ASN A 210 12.24 17.90 -14.04
N SER A 211 13.50 17.51 -13.86
CA SER A 211 14.06 16.33 -14.50
C SER A 211 13.34 15.05 -14.04
N LEU A 212 13.02 14.95 -12.75
CA LEU A 212 12.27 13.81 -12.22
C LEU A 212 10.84 13.76 -12.76
N GLN A 213 10.15 14.91 -12.84
CA GLN A 213 8.85 15.02 -13.50
C GLN A 213 8.92 14.52 -14.95
N GLY A 214 9.94 14.93 -15.71
CA GLY A 214 10.11 14.45 -17.10
C GLY A 214 10.27 12.92 -17.20
N LEU A 215 11.00 12.29 -16.26
CA LEU A 215 11.13 10.84 -16.20
C LEU A 215 9.83 10.15 -15.78
N LEU A 216 9.08 10.73 -14.84
CA LEU A 216 7.76 10.24 -14.44
C LEU A 216 6.78 10.27 -15.61
N GLU A 217 6.63 11.41 -16.27
CA GLU A 217 5.72 11.59 -17.40
C GLU A 217 6.07 10.66 -18.57
N LYS A 218 7.37 10.48 -18.85
CA LYS A 218 7.84 9.52 -19.86
C LYS A 218 7.44 8.08 -19.52
N ASN A 219 7.57 7.66 -18.26
CA ASN A 219 7.22 6.29 -17.86
C ASN A 219 5.71 6.10 -17.69
N LEU A 220 4.98 7.11 -17.21
CA LEU A 220 3.52 7.15 -17.20
C LEU A 220 2.96 6.92 -18.61
N ARG A 221 3.46 7.64 -19.62
CA ARG A 221 3.00 7.46 -21.01
C ARG A 221 3.17 6.03 -21.50
N LYS A 222 4.28 5.37 -21.15
CA LYS A 222 4.53 3.96 -21.49
C LYS A 222 3.59 3.02 -20.74
N GLN A 223 3.43 3.20 -19.43
CA GLN A 223 2.67 2.27 -18.57
C GLN A 223 1.15 2.37 -18.80
N TYR A 224 0.66 3.56 -19.17
CA TYR A 224 -0.77 3.85 -19.33
C TYR A 224 -1.15 4.05 -20.81
N ASN A 225 -0.30 3.62 -21.74
CA ASN A 225 -0.54 3.65 -23.19
C ASN A 225 -0.94 5.03 -23.76
N ILE A 226 -0.41 6.11 -23.20
CA ILE A 226 -0.68 7.48 -23.66
C ILE A 226 0.22 7.77 -24.87
N LYS A 227 -0.37 8.01 -26.05
CA LYS A 227 0.40 8.25 -27.27
C LYS A 227 1.18 9.57 -27.18
N PRO A 228 2.29 9.74 -27.93
CA PRO A 228 3.11 10.94 -27.86
C PRO A 228 2.34 12.25 -28.09
N GLN A 229 1.34 12.25 -28.98
CA GLN A 229 0.51 13.42 -29.28
C GLN A 229 -0.63 13.66 -28.27
N ASP A 230 -0.96 12.67 -27.45
CA ASP A 230 -2.08 12.75 -26.52
C ASP A 230 -1.66 13.49 -25.24
N GLN A 231 -2.60 14.23 -24.65
CA GLN A 231 -2.41 14.89 -23.37
C GLN A 231 -2.39 13.88 -22.23
N ILE A 232 -1.59 14.15 -21.19
CA ILE A 232 -1.55 13.35 -19.96
C ILE A 232 -2.89 13.41 -19.23
N SER A 233 -3.64 14.51 -19.40
CA SER A 233 -4.99 14.69 -18.84
C SER A 233 -6.05 13.74 -19.40
N THR A 234 -5.70 12.90 -20.37
CA THR A 234 -6.53 11.74 -20.77
C THR A 234 -6.58 10.66 -19.69
N VAL A 235 -5.58 10.64 -18.80
CA VAL A 235 -5.44 9.71 -17.67
C VAL A 235 -5.45 10.45 -16.34
N LEU A 236 -4.85 11.63 -16.25
CA LEU A 236 -4.76 12.42 -15.02
C LEU A 236 -5.71 13.61 -15.02
N PHE A 237 -5.85 14.30 -13.89
CA PHE A 237 -6.56 15.58 -13.83
C PHE A 237 -5.82 16.70 -14.56
N ASP A 238 -4.50 16.72 -14.42
CA ASP A 238 -3.62 17.73 -15.01
C ASP A 238 -2.85 17.17 -16.22
N ASN A 239 -2.34 18.07 -17.07
CA ASN A 239 -1.47 17.70 -18.19
C ASN A 239 0.02 17.60 -17.77
N PHE A 240 0.29 17.34 -16.49
CA PHE A 240 1.62 17.14 -15.93
C PHE A 240 1.55 16.16 -14.75
N LEU A 241 2.68 15.59 -14.34
CA LEU A 241 2.77 14.74 -13.15
C LEU A 241 3.91 15.18 -12.22
N LYS A 242 3.56 15.88 -11.13
CA LYS A 242 4.56 16.27 -10.12
C LYS A 242 5.04 15.06 -9.31
N PRO A 243 6.34 14.95 -9.01
CA PRO A 243 6.82 13.97 -8.04
C PRO A 243 6.16 14.21 -6.67
N ASN A 244 5.78 13.14 -5.98
CA ASN A 244 5.34 13.20 -4.59
C ASN A 244 6.39 12.56 -3.66
N ASN A 245 6.09 12.49 -2.37
CA ASN A 245 6.96 11.85 -1.38
C ASN A 245 6.56 10.39 -1.07
N ASN A 246 5.56 9.84 -1.76
CA ASN A 246 5.07 8.48 -1.56
C ASN A 246 5.72 7.55 -2.59
N PHE A 247 6.99 7.23 -2.35
CA PHE A 247 7.81 6.45 -3.25
C PHE A 247 8.25 5.13 -2.59
N TYR A 248 8.60 4.17 -3.44
CA TYR A 248 9.20 2.92 -3.02
C TYR A 248 10.11 2.36 -4.08
N PHE A 249 10.96 1.40 -3.73
CA PHE A 249 11.85 0.76 -4.69
C PHE A 249 11.89 -0.74 -4.49
N ASN A 250 12.33 -1.42 -5.54
CA ASN A 250 12.77 -2.81 -5.46
C ASN A 250 14.11 -2.92 -6.20
N LYS A 251 14.58 -4.15 -6.47
CA LYS A 251 15.85 -4.37 -7.18
C LYS A 251 15.93 -3.80 -8.61
N ASN A 252 14.79 -3.48 -9.23
CA ASN A 252 14.70 -3.10 -10.63
C ASN A 252 14.52 -1.60 -10.86
N GLY A 253 13.98 -0.87 -9.88
CA GLY A 253 13.65 0.54 -10.07
C GLY A 253 12.96 1.21 -8.89
N LEU A 254 12.64 2.48 -9.10
CA LEU A 254 11.97 3.38 -8.19
C LEU A 254 10.56 3.65 -8.69
N ALA A 255 9.57 3.56 -7.82
CA ALA A 255 8.17 3.83 -8.10
C ALA A 255 7.63 4.97 -7.25
N PHE A 256 6.70 5.72 -7.83
CA PHE A 256 5.92 6.76 -7.15
C PHE A 256 4.45 6.36 -7.20
N MET A 257 3.79 6.40 -6.04
CA MET A 257 2.41 5.99 -5.87
C MET A 257 1.55 7.19 -5.49
N TYR A 258 0.48 7.41 -6.23
CA TYR A 258 -0.49 8.46 -6.01
C TYR A 258 -1.82 7.83 -5.65
N ASN A 259 -2.36 8.18 -4.48
CA ASN A 259 -3.64 7.65 -4.01
C ASN A 259 -4.83 8.21 -4.82
N PRO A 260 -6.01 7.56 -4.73
CA PRO A 260 -7.22 8.09 -5.31
C PRO A 260 -7.40 9.59 -5.01
N TYR A 261 -7.81 10.35 -6.02
CA TYR A 261 -7.97 11.81 -5.98
C TYR A 261 -6.68 12.66 -5.87
N GLU A 262 -5.49 12.09 -5.72
CA GLU A 262 -4.26 12.89 -5.78
C GLU A 262 -4.02 13.45 -7.18
N VAL A 263 -4.12 12.60 -8.20
CA VAL A 263 -3.84 12.96 -9.61
C VAL A 263 -4.87 12.40 -10.60
N ALA A 264 -5.76 11.53 -10.15
CA ALA A 264 -6.75 10.83 -10.97
C ALA A 264 -8.01 10.51 -10.16
N SER A 265 -9.11 10.18 -10.84
CA SER A 265 -10.40 9.89 -10.19
C SER A 265 -10.34 8.61 -9.35
N TYR A 266 -11.24 8.48 -8.36
CA TYR A 266 -11.36 7.25 -7.57
C TYR A 266 -11.59 6.00 -8.42
N ALA A 267 -12.34 6.13 -9.52
CA ALA A 267 -12.61 5.02 -10.43
C ALA A 267 -11.34 4.44 -11.09
N GLN A 268 -10.28 5.25 -11.20
CA GLN A 268 -8.98 4.82 -11.74
C GLN A 268 -8.08 4.19 -10.67
N GLY A 269 -8.44 4.29 -9.40
CA GLY A 269 -7.67 3.76 -8.28
C GLY A 269 -6.35 4.51 -8.07
N GLN A 270 -5.34 3.76 -7.63
CA GLN A 270 -4.00 4.32 -7.38
C GLN A 270 -3.22 4.41 -8.69
N ILE A 271 -2.57 5.54 -8.94
CA ILE A 271 -1.64 5.67 -10.06
C ILE A 271 -0.24 5.33 -9.56
N VAL A 272 0.38 4.31 -10.15
CA VAL A 272 1.77 3.94 -9.87
C VAL A 272 2.61 4.17 -11.12
N VAL A 273 3.68 4.95 -10.97
CA VAL A 273 4.66 5.20 -12.04
C VAL A 273 6.00 4.61 -11.65
N PHE A 274 6.47 3.62 -12.40
CA PHE A 274 7.71 2.90 -12.17
C PHE A 274 8.79 3.36 -13.14
N ILE A 275 9.94 3.78 -12.60
CA ILE A 275 11.11 4.20 -13.36
C ILE A 275 12.21 3.14 -13.15
N PRO A 276 12.60 2.40 -14.21
CA PRO A 276 13.71 1.46 -14.14
C PRO A 276 15.01 2.17 -13.74
N PHE A 277 15.86 1.52 -12.93
CA PHE A 277 17.13 2.11 -12.53
C PHE A 277 18.08 2.39 -13.70
N SER A 278 17.92 1.70 -14.83
CA SER A 278 18.64 2.01 -16.06
C SER A 278 18.37 3.44 -16.57
N GLU A 279 17.19 3.99 -16.31
CA GLU A 279 16.84 5.38 -16.66
C GLU A 279 17.26 6.38 -15.58
N LEU A 280 17.59 5.91 -14.37
CA LEU A 280 18.05 6.73 -13.23
C LEU A 280 19.55 6.67 -12.99
N LYS A 281 20.29 5.87 -13.75
CA LYS A 281 21.68 5.48 -13.46
C LYS A 281 22.61 6.65 -13.12
N THR A 282 22.50 7.76 -13.84
CA THR A 282 23.33 8.97 -13.62
C THR A 282 22.94 9.78 -12.38
N TYR A 283 21.74 9.55 -11.85
CA TYR A 283 21.18 10.25 -10.69
C TYR A 283 21.25 9.43 -9.40
N LEU A 284 21.54 8.12 -9.48
CA LEU A 284 21.56 7.26 -8.30
C LEU A 284 22.66 7.69 -7.32
N ILE A 285 22.33 7.66 -6.03
CA ILE A 285 23.33 7.81 -4.97
C ILE A 285 24.28 6.60 -5.02
N PRO A 286 25.61 6.78 -5.10
CA PRO A 286 26.56 5.69 -5.33
C PRO A 286 26.49 4.56 -4.31
N ASP A 287 26.38 4.88 -3.01
CA ASP A 287 26.32 3.87 -1.95
C ASP A 287 25.02 3.05 -2.02
N PHE A 288 23.90 3.69 -2.36
CA PHE A 288 22.63 3.02 -2.60
C PHE A 288 22.73 2.08 -3.81
N ALA A 289 23.24 2.58 -4.94
CA ALA A 289 23.39 1.80 -6.17
C ALA A 289 24.30 0.57 -5.96
N LYS A 290 25.44 0.78 -5.31
CA LYS A 290 26.39 -0.29 -4.97
C LYS A 290 25.74 -1.36 -4.10
N ARG A 291 24.95 -0.97 -3.09
CA ARG A 291 24.27 -1.90 -2.18
C ARG A 291 23.17 -2.72 -2.87
N LEU A 292 22.53 -2.19 -3.90
CA LEU A 292 21.59 -2.95 -4.75
C LEU A 292 22.27 -3.72 -5.89
N GLY A 293 23.59 -3.63 -6.04
CA GLY A 293 24.33 -4.29 -7.11
C GLY A 293 24.05 -3.69 -8.50
N ILE A 294 23.69 -2.39 -8.56
CA ILE A 294 23.41 -1.70 -9.80
C ILE A 294 24.75 -1.21 -10.39
N SER A 295 25.14 -1.79 -11.53
CA SER A 295 26.35 -1.47 -12.29
C SER A 295 26.13 -0.40 -13.35
#